data_AF-A0A660MTM7-F1
#
_entry.id   AF-A0A660MTM7-F1
#
_cell.length_a   1.000
_cell.length_b   1.000
_cell.length_c   1.000
_cell.angle_alpha   90.00
_cell.angle_beta   90.00
_cell.angle_gamma   90.00
#
_symmetry.space_group_name_H-M   'P 1'
#
loop_
_entity.id
_entity.type
_entity.pdbx_description
1 polymer ?
#
loop_
_entity_poly.entity_id
_entity_poly.type
_entity_poly.pdbx_seq_one_letter_code
_entity_poly.pdbx_strand_id
1 'polypeptide(L)'
;MKKQYIFIIMIAIIIYISYQIISFTYKEYQINSNIEYIKKLTTDVEEKIESAKKIIEYKTSKAYKNKILKEQQSFKNIGEDVIYFTTEENFNKYTTVKEEKPKETAAITTTEKERIKDLNIYEKWLYFLFRIHPDPN
;
A
#
# COMPACT_ATOMS: atom_id res chain seq x y z
N MET A 1 -63.29 46.10 -4.21
CA MET A 1 -61.99 46.40 -4.85
C MET A 1 -60.82 46.30 -3.85
N LYS A 2 -60.52 47.31 -3.01
CA LYS A 2 -59.30 47.31 -2.15
C LYS A 2 -59.15 46.12 -1.18
N LYS A 3 -60.24 45.63 -0.58
CA LYS A 3 -60.21 44.49 0.38
C LYS A 3 -59.93 43.13 -0.28
N GLN A 4 -60.23 42.95 -1.57
CA GLN A 4 -59.93 41.70 -2.28
C GLN A 4 -58.43 41.52 -2.51
N TYR A 5 -57.69 42.61 -2.71
CA TYR A 5 -56.23 42.58 -2.84
C TYR A 5 -55.52 42.15 -1.55
N ILE A 6 -56.06 42.54 -0.38
CA ILE A 6 -55.50 42.11 0.92
C ILE A 6 -55.56 40.59 1.07
N PHE A 7 -56.64 39.97 0.58
CA PHE A 7 -56.85 38.54 0.67
C PHE A 7 -55.90 37.76 -0.26
N ILE A 8 -55.69 38.27 -1.48
CA ILE A 8 -54.73 37.72 -2.44
C ILE A 8 -53.30 37.79 -1.91
N ILE A 9 -52.92 38.92 -1.29
CA ILE A 9 -51.61 39.09 -0.66
C ILE A 9 -51.41 38.11 0.50
N MET A 10 -52.43 37.90 1.34
CA MET A 10 -52.36 36.88 2.41
C MET A 10 -52.14 35.48 1.85
N ILE A 11 -52.85 35.10 0.78
CA ILE A 11 -52.67 33.80 0.13
C ILE A 11 -51.24 33.66 -0.41
N ALA A 12 -50.71 34.69 -1.07
CA ALA A 12 -49.34 34.69 -1.56
C ALA A 12 -48.31 34.51 -0.44
N ILE A 13 -48.52 35.15 0.71
CA ILE A 13 -47.67 34.99 1.90
C ILE A 13 -47.73 33.55 2.43
N ILE A 14 -48.92 32.96 2.53
CA ILE A 14 -49.08 31.56 3.00
C ILE A 14 -48.36 30.59 2.07
N ILE A 15 -48.52 30.76 0.76
CA ILE A 15 -47.83 29.92 -0.24
C ILE A 15 -46.31 30.08 -0.12
N TYR A 16 -45.83 31.32 0.05
CA TYR A 16 -44.41 31.60 0.20
C TYR A 16 -43.82 30.95 1.46
N ILE A 17 -44.49 31.08 2.61
CA ILE A 17 -44.04 30.44 3.86
C ILE A 17 -44.05 28.92 3.71
N SER A 18 -45.08 28.36 3.08
CA SER A 18 -45.17 26.92 2.83
C SER A 18 -44.01 26.42 1.97
N TYR A 19 -43.66 27.17 0.91
CA TYR A 19 -42.49 26.88 0.08
C TYR A 19 -41.19 26.94 0.89
N GLN A 20 -41.02 27.93 1.75
CA GLN A 20 -39.83 28.05 2.61
C GLN A 20 -39.69 26.85 3.56
N ILE A 21 -40.78 26.41 4.18
CA ILE A 21 -40.78 25.25 5.08
C ILE A 21 -40.33 24.00 4.30
N ILE A 22 -40.94 23.72 3.15
CA ILE A 22 -40.59 22.54 2.34
C ILE A 22 -39.12 22.61 1.88
N SER A 23 -38.67 23.77 1.39
CA SER A 23 -37.29 23.98 0.95
C SER A 23 -36.29 23.77 2.09
N PHE A 24 -36.61 24.27 3.28
CA PHE A 24 -35.80 24.10 4.47
C PHE A 24 -35.70 22.62 4.89
N THR A 25 -36.84 21.94 5.03
CA THR A 25 -36.87 20.52 5.41
C THR A 25 -36.13 19.64 4.41
N TYR A 26 -36.24 19.91 3.11
CA TYR A 26 -35.49 19.17 2.09
C TYR A 26 -33.98 19.35 2.24
N LYS A 27 -33.52 20.60 2.45
CA LYS A 27 -32.09 20.89 2.67
C LYS A 27 -31.58 20.26 3.95
N GLU A 28 -32.35 20.33 5.02
CA GLU A 28 -32.01 19.73 6.31
C GLU A 28 -31.83 18.22 6.18
N TYR A 29 -32.75 17.54 5.49
CA TYR A 29 -32.64 16.10 5.23
C TYR A 29 -31.35 15.75 4.46
N GLN A 30 -31.05 16.50 3.40
CA GLN A 30 -29.83 16.29 2.61
C GLN A 30 -28.56 16.51 3.43
N ILE A 31 -28.53 17.58 4.23
CA ILE A 31 -27.40 17.89 5.11
C ILE A 31 -27.22 16.80 6.15
N ASN A 32 -28.30 16.36 6.81
CA ASN A 32 -28.22 15.34 7.85
C ASN A 32 -27.72 14.00 7.31
N SER A 33 -28.20 13.58 6.13
CA SER A 33 -27.72 12.38 5.46
C SER A 33 -26.23 12.47 5.10
N ASN A 34 -25.78 13.63 4.62
CA ASN A 34 -24.36 13.86 4.33
C ASN A 34 -23.51 13.83 5.60
N ILE A 35 -23.98 14.42 6.70
CA ILE A 35 -23.30 14.38 8.00
C ILE A 35 -23.16 12.93 8.48
N GLU A 36 -24.22 12.14 8.39
CA GLU A 36 -24.21 10.73 8.79
C GLU A 36 -23.22 9.93 7.93
N TYR A 37 -23.21 10.14 6.61
CA TYR A 37 -22.26 9.51 5.71
C TYR A 37 -20.81 9.87 6.06
N ILE A 38 -20.52 11.16 6.25
CA ILE A 38 -19.17 11.62 6.62
C ILE A 38 -18.76 11.02 7.97
N LYS A 39 -19.66 11.01 8.96
CA LYS A 39 -19.39 10.43 10.27
C LYS A 39 -19.02 8.95 10.18
N LYS A 40 -19.78 8.17 9.40
CA LYS A 40 -19.49 6.75 9.17
C LYS A 40 -18.14 6.55 8.49
N LEU A 41 -17.81 7.38 7.50
CA LEU A 41 -16.53 7.33 6.81
C LEU A 41 -15.36 7.63 7.76
N THR A 42 -15.50 8.66 8.61
CA THR A 42 -14.49 9.00 9.61
C THR A 42 -14.25 7.85 10.57
N THR A 43 -15.31 7.22 11.09
CA THR A 43 -15.18 6.07 12.00
C THR A 43 -14.48 4.88 11.34
N ASP A 44 -14.84 4.53 10.10
CA ASP A 44 -14.18 3.43 9.36
C ASP A 44 -12.68 3.72 9.13
N VAL A 45 -12.34 4.98 8.82
CA VAL A 45 -10.94 5.39 8.66
C VAL A 45 -10.18 5.34 9.98
N GLU A 46 -10.78 5.77 11.09
CA GLU A 46 -10.18 5.69 12.42
C GLU A 46 -9.90 4.24 12.84
N GLU A 47 -10.85 3.32 12.63
CA GLU A 47 -10.65 1.88 12.90
C GLU A 47 -9.51 1.28 12.04
N LYS A 48 -9.42 1.68 10.77
CA LYS A 48 -8.33 1.28 9.88
C LYS A 48 -6.97 1.83 10.34
N ILE A 49 -6.92 3.07 10.82
CA ILE A 49 -5.71 3.66 11.39
C ILE A 49 -5.29 2.91 12.64
N GLU A 50 -6.22 2.59 13.54
CA GLU A 50 -5.92 1.87 14.77
C GLU A 50 -5.40 0.45 14.50
N SER A 51 -6.05 -0.28 13.59
CA SER A 51 -5.61 -1.61 13.18
C SER A 51 -4.24 -1.58 12.50
N ALA A 52 -4.00 -0.63 11.60
CA ALA A 52 -2.69 -0.44 10.98
C ALA A 52 -1.60 -0.14 12.03
N LYS A 53 -1.91 0.71 13.01
CA LYS A 53 -0.99 1.03 14.11
C LYS A 53 -0.63 -0.20 14.93
N LYS A 54 -1.62 -1.05 15.29
CA LYS A 54 -1.38 -2.31 16.00
C LYS A 54 -0.50 -3.27 15.19
N ILE A 55 -0.71 -3.35 13.88
CA ILE A 55 0.11 -4.19 12.99
C ILE A 55 1.55 -3.67 12.93
N ILE A 56 1.74 -2.36 12.81
CA ILE A 56 3.07 -1.73 12.82
C ILE A 56 3.76 -1.99 14.16
N GLU A 57 3.08 -1.79 15.28
CA GLU A 57 3.61 -2.07 16.62
C GLU A 57 4.05 -3.53 16.76
N TYR A 58 3.20 -4.47 16.31
CA TYR A 58 3.55 -5.88 16.31
C TYR A 58 4.76 -6.19 15.42
N LYS A 59 4.81 -5.67 14.19
CA LYS A 59 5.93 -5.89 13.25
C LYS A 59 7.23 -5.23 13.71
N THR A 60 7.15 -4.11 14.43
CA THR A 60 8.33 -3.42 14.97
C THR A 60 8.86 -4.08 16.24
N SER A 61 8.04 -4.91 16.90
CA SER A 61 8.43 -5.64 18.11
C SER A 61 9.68 -6.51 17.89
N LYS A 62 10.48 -6.64 18.95
CA LYS A 62 11.68 -7.50 18.94
C LYS A 62 11.33 -8.97 18.67
N ALA A 63 10.19 -9.43 19.17
CA ALA A 63 9.73 -10.80 18.99
C ALA A 63 9.44 -11.13 17.51
N TYR A 64 8.71 -10.24 16.81
CA TYR A 64 8.44 -10.43 15.38
C TYR A 64 9.71 -10.34 14.54
N LYS A 65 10.58 -9.37 14.82
CA LYS A 65 11.89 -9.26 14.14
C LYS A 65 12.73 -10.53 14.35
N ASN A 66 12.80 -11.04 15.57
CA ASN A 66 13.51 -12.27 15.89
C ASN A 66 12.90 -13.49 15.20
N LYS A 67 11.56 -13.59 15.15
CA LYS A 67 10.86 -14.64 14.39
C LYS A 67 11.26 -14.62 12.92
N ILE A 68 11.23 -13.46 12.27
CA ILE A 68 11.60 -13.33 10.85
C ILE A 68 13.09 -13.65 10.63
N LEU A 69 13.99 -13.21 11.52
CA LEU A 69 15.42 -13.54 11.42
C LEU A 69 15.68 -15.05 11.56
N LYS A 70 14.94 -15.73 12.45
CA LYS A 70 15.00 -17.18 12.60
C LYS A 70 14.42 -17.92 11.40
N GLU A 71 13.30 -17.46 10.86
CA GLU A 71 12.62 -18.09 9.70
C GLU A 71 13.37 -17.88 8.38
N GLN A 72 13.88 -16.68 8.11
CA GLN A 72 14.45 -16.33 6.80
C GLN A 72 15.96 -16.53 6.71
N GLN A 73 16.68 -16.33 7.81
CA GLN A 73 18.14 -16.27 7.81
C GLN A 73 18.78 -17.34 8.70
N SER A 74 17.96 -18.25 9.26
CA SER A 74 18.42 -19.33 10.17
C SER A 74 19.28 -18.83 11.33
N PHE A 75 19.14 -17.55 11.73
CA PHE A 75 19.97 -16.97 12.78
C PHE A 75 19.58 -17.54 14.15
N LYS A 76 20.59 -17.89 14.96
CA LYS A 76 20.39 -18.45 16.31
C LYS A 76 20.72 -17.42 17.39
N ASN A 77 19.92 -17.39 18.45
CA ASN A 77 20.28 -16.68 19.68
C ASN A 77 21.36 -17.46 20.45
N ILE A 78 22.20 -16.75 21.21
CA ILE A 78 23.26 -17.36 22.02
C ILE A 78 22.62 -18.31 23.04
N GLY A 79 22.95 -19.60 22.98
CA GLY A 79 22.50 -20.64 23.94
C GLY A 79 21.31 -21.50 23.52
N GLU A 80 20.66 -21.26 22.38
CA GLU A 80 19.64 -22.17 21.83
C GLU A 80 20.31 -23.35 21.10
N ASP A 81 19.60 -24.46 20.81
CA ASP A 81 20.11 -25.53 19.92
C ASP A 81 19.13 -25.76 18.78
N VAL A 82 19.62 -25.80 17.53
CA VAL A 82 18.76 -25.86 16.32
C VAL A 82 18.89 -27.24 15.72
N ILE A 83 17.79 -27.98 15.76
CA ILE A 83 17.68 -29.32 15.17
C ILE A 83 17.00 -29.19 13.82
N TYR A 84 17.73 -29.50 12.74
CA TYR A 84 17.17 -29.53 11.40
C TYR A 84 16.58 -30.92 11.11
N PHE A 85 15.29 -30.99 10.81
CA PHE A 85 14.59 -32.24 10.49
C PHE A 85 14.80 -32.68 9.03
N THR A 86 16.04 -32.61 8.53
CA THR A 86 16.40 -33.07 7.18
C THR A 86 17.55 -34.05 7.23
N THR A 87 17.69 -34.90 6.21
CA THR A 87 18.79 -35.87 6.08
C THR A 87 20.14 -35.14 5.90
N GLU A 88 21.24 -35.71 6.42
CA GLU A 88 22.60 -35.12 6.36
C GLU A 88 22.98 -34.60 4.95
N GLU A 89 22.51 -35.29 3.92
CA GLU A 89 22.76 -34.98 2.51
C GLU A 89 22.12 -33.65 2.06
N ASN A 90 20.91 -33.34 2.55
CA ASN A 90 20.21 -32.09 2.24
C ASN A 90 20.72 -30.91 3.08
N PHE A 91 21.22 -31.17 4.30
CA PHE A 91 21.85 -30.14 5.12
C PHE A 91 23.15 -29.66 4.46
N ASN A 92 24.02 -30.60 4.06
CA ASN A 92 25.31 -30.31 3.44
C ASN A 92 25.20 -29.59 2.08
N LYS A 93 24.07 -29.72 1.37
CA LYS A 93 23.84 -28.97 0.12
C LYS A 93 23.76 -27.45 0.32
N TYR A 94 23.34 -26.99 1.50
CA TYR A 94 23.09 -25.57 1.77
C TYR A 94 23.99 -24.96 2.85
N THR A 95 24.67 -25.76 3.68
CA THR A 95 25.56 -25.27 4.74
C THR A 95 27.04 -25.57 4.51
N THR A 96 27.41 -26.57 3.72
CA THR A 96 28.81 -26.78 3.35
C THR A 96 29.15 -25.81 2.21
N VAL A 97 29.77 -24.68 2.54
CA VAL A 97 30.49 -23.89 1.55
C VAL A 97 31.63 -24.77 1.04
N LYS A 98 31.38 -25.53 -0.02
CA LYS A 98 32.49 -25.92 -0.90
C LYS A 98 33.06 -24.59 -1.38
N GLU A 99 34.31 -24.32 -1.07
CA GLU A 99 35.12 -23.34 -1.77
C GLU A 99 35.27 -23.80 -3.23
N GLU A 100 34.19 -23.79 -3.99
CA GLU A 100 34.30 -23.68 -5.43
C GLU A 100 34.81 -22.27 -5.68
N LYS A 101 36.08 -22.19 -6.09
CA LYS A 101 36.66 -20.99 -6.69
C LYS A 101 35.58 -20.33 -7.54
N PRO A 102 35.31 -19.03 -7.36
CA PRO A 102 34.21 -18.38 -8.04
C PRO A 102 34.36 -18.63 -9.55
N LYS A 103 33.44 -19.42 -10.11
CA LYS A 103 33.20 -19.39 -11.54
C LYS A 103 32.67 -17.99 -11.80
N GLU A 104 33.47 -17.18 -12.48
CA GLU A 104 33.16 -15.84 -12.93
C GLU A 104 31.71 -15.79 -13.43
N THR A 105 30.82 -15.23 -12.60
CA THR A 105 29.47 -14.91 -12.99
C THR A 105 29.52 -13.84 -14.07
N ALA A 106 28.98 -14.20 -15.24
CA ALA A 106 28.61 -13.32 -16.34
C ALA A 106 29.67 -12.26 -16.69
N ALA A 107 30.72 -12.70 -17.37
CA ALA A 107 31.52 -11.78 -18.17
C ALA A 107 30.57 -11.07 -19.15
N ILE A 108 30.39 -9.77 -18.95
CA ILE A 108 30.07 -8.84 -20.03
C ILE A 108 31.12 -9.16 -21.09
N THR A 109 30.72 -9.74 -22.23
CA THR A 109 31.65 -10.05 -23.30
C THR A 109 32.42 -8.77 -23.62
N THR A 110 33.73 -8.88 -23.86
CA THR A 110 34.61 -7.72 -24.10
C THR A 110 34.03 -6.74 -25.13
N THR A 111 33.25 -7.27 -26.08
CA THR A 111 32.49 -6.56 -27.12
C THR A 111 31.37 -5.65 -26.57
N GLU A 112 30.72 -6.03 -25.48
CA GLU A 112 29.61 -5.26 -24.89
C GLU A 112 30.14 -4.10 -24.06
N LYS A 113 31.27 -4.25 -23.35
CA LYS A 113 31.94 -3.12 -22.66
C LYS A 113 32.38 -2.00 -23.60
N GLU A 114 32.75 -2.31 -24.84
CA GLU A 114 33.09 -1.31 -25.86
C GLU A 114 31.85 -0.54 -26.34
N ARG A 115 30.71 -1.22 -26.53
CA ARG A 115 29.46 -0.60 -27.02
C ARG A 115 28.84 0.40 -26.07
N ILE A 116 29.03 0.21 -24.76
CA ILE A 116 28.54 1.12 -23.71
C ILE A 116 29.59 2.12 -23.24
N LYS A 117 30.82 2.12 -23.78
CA LYS A 117 31.91 2.94 -23.23
C LYS A 117 31.62 4.45 -23.34
N ASP A 118 31.12 4.89 -24.49
CA ASP A 118 30.94 6.31 -24.81
C ASP A 118 29.53 6.85 -24.48
N LEU A 119 28.65 6.01 -23.92
CA LEU A 119 27.29 6.41 -23.54
C LEU A 119 27.26 7.13 -22.18
N ASN A 120 26.42 8.15 -22.07
CA ASN A 120 26.14 8.81 -20.79
C ASN A 120 25.39 7.85 -19.85
N ILE A 121 25.45 8.11 -18.53
CA ILE A 121 24.87 7.24 -17.50
C ILE A 121 23.38 6.96 -17.74
N TYR A 122 22.63 7.96 -18.19
CA TYR A 122 21.19 7.82 -18.48
C TYR A 122 20.91 6.95 -19.70
N GLU A 123 21.75 7.04 -20.72
CA GLU A 123 21.63 6.24 -21.95
C GLU A 123 22.03 4.78 -21.70
N LYS A 124 22.99 4.54 -20.81
CA LYS A 124 23.34 3.20 -20.30
C LYS A 124 22.15 2.54 -19.62
N TRP A 125 21.46 3.27 -18.74
CA TRP A 125 20.26 2.75 -18.07
C TRP A 125 19.12 2.46 -19.05
N LEU A 126 18.90 3.34 -20.03
CA LEU A 126 17.90 3.11 -21.07
C LEU A 126 18.25 1.87 -21.90
N TYR A 127 19.51 1.70 -22.29
CA TYR A 127 20.00 0.52 -23.01
C TYR A 127 19.73 -0.78 -22.24
N PHE A 128 19.99 -0.81 -20.93
CA PHE A 128 19.72 -1.98 -20.10
C PHE A 128 18.21 -2.26 -19.91
N LEU A 129 17.39 -1.22 -19.84
CA LEU A 129 15.93 -1.35 -19.68
C LEU A 129 15.23 -1.93 -20.91
N PHE A 130 15.71 -1.59 -22.11
CA PHE A 130 15.10 -2.01 -23.37
C PHE A 130 15.83 -3.16 -24.07
N ARG A 131 16.88 -3.72 -23.45
CA ARG A 131 17.53 -4.93 -23.97
C ARG A 131 16.59 -6.11 -23.80
N ILE A 132 15.96 -6.53 -24.90
CA ILE A 132 15.23 -7.80 -24.97
C ILE A 132 16.25 -8.90 -24.67
N HIS A 133 16.09 -9.57 -23.54
CA HIS A 133 16.90 -10.74 -23.22
C HIS A 133 16.61 -11.81 -24.28
N PRO A 134 17.63 -12.37 -24.96
CA PRO A 134 17.40 -13.58 -25.74
C PRO A 134 17.00 -14.68 -24.75
N ASP A 135 15.87 -15.33 -25.01
CA ASP A 135 15.41 -16.44 -24.18
C ASP A 135 16.52 -17.50 -24.07
N PRO A 136 16.73 -18.06 -22.88
CA PRO A 136 17.68 -19.16 -22.71
C PRO A 136 17.07 -20.42 -23.31
N ASN A 137 17.67 -20.93 -24.40
CA ASN A 137 17.54 -22.34 -24.79
C ASN A 137 18.29 -23.23 -23.80
#